data_AF-A0A1E3LV76-F1
#
_entry.id   AF-A0A1E3LV76-F1
#
_cell.length_a   1.000
_cell.length_b   1.000
_cell.length_c   1.000
_cell.angle_alpha   90.00
_cell.angle_beta   90.00
_cell.angle_gamma   90.00
#
_symmetry.space_group_name_H-M   'P 1'
#
loop_
_entity.id
_entity.type
_entity.pdbx_description
1 polymer ?
#
loop_
_entity_poly.entity_id
_entity_poly.type
_entity_poly.pdbx_seq_one_letter_code
_entity_poly.pdbx_strand_id
1 'polypeptide(L)'
;MTPDPAVAPHRGPPLPLLGPLIGVAILSAAAIAVPRFAPPLSLGLLVGAGVAAGLVFWLVALATGLRRGPAWWTAASLALLLTAGALAGLNSARIARADTSVDASTFAELKLNPDGTAILPSSPARGPISAAYVELVRADEAAAKAWSAQVAKLNTGVLNSPYMLNQAPEILRDCAAIGTLESAARQASNARAARVARLEQAMAAATLPDPVKQGITMIVTPPAGATDALLRQEGEMWQATQALCELLAKRSWSNANGFFGFATGADKAAFDALNQRRVAVEAERKRIRDGITVRFEEGREKVRAALS
;
A
#
# COMPACT_ATOMS: atom_id res chain seq x y z
N MET A 1 6.36 31.93 81.24
CA MET A 1 6.79 30.77 80.43
C MET A 1 5.57 30.22 79.71
N THR A 2 5.35 30.68 78.49
CA THR A 2 4.38 30.13 77.55
C THR A 2 5.06 28.98 76.80
N PRO A 3 4.49 27.76 76.74
CA PRO A 3 5.06 26.71 75.91
C PRO A 3 4.70 26.95 74.44
N ASP A 4 5.72 26.87 73.59
CA ASP A 4 5.66 26.92 72.13
C ASP A 4 4.79 25.78 71.55
N PRO A 5 3.97 26.03 70.51
CA PRO A 5 3.31 24.97 69.78
C PRO A 5 4.29 24.22 68.87
N ALA A 6 4.51 22.94 69.18
CA ALA A 6 5.33 22.03 68.39
C ALA A 6 4.83 21.95 66.93
N VAL A 7 5.71 22.31 65.99
CA VAL A 7 5.55 22.07 64.55
C VAL A 7 5.49 20.57 64.31
N ALA A 8 4.34 20.06 63.85
CA ALA A 8 4.18 18.67 63.50
C ALA A 8 5.05 18.31 62.27
N PRO A 9 5.83 17.23 62.30
CA PRO A 9 6.64 16.82 61.15
C PRO A 9 5.73 16.34 60.01
N HIS A 10 5.93 16.88 58.81
CA HIS A 10 5.35 16.36 57.57
C HIS A 10 5.79 14.90 57.39
N ARG A 11 4.94 13.96 57.80
CA ARG A 11 5.08 12.55 57.44
C ARG A 11 4.81 12.43 55.94
N GLY A 12 5.85 12.08 55.18
CA GLY A 12 5.69 11.63 53.79
C GLY A 12 4.68 10.48 53.70
N PRO A 13 4.10 10.24 52.51
CA PRO A 13 3.06 9.24 52.35
C PRO A 13 3.55 7.87 52.87
N PRO A 14 2.72 7.14 53.63
CA PRO A 14 3.14 5.88 54.22
C PRO A 14 3.61 4.89 53.14
N LEU A 15 4.75 4.23 53.38
CA LEU A 15 5.33 3.17 52.53
C LEU A 15 4.33 2.21 51.82
N PRO A 16 3.19 1.78 52.41
CA PRO A 16 2.20 0.94 51.71
C PRO A 16 1.56 1.53 50.43
N LEU A 17 1.68 2.83 50.17
CA LEU A 17 1.13 3.48 48.96
C LEU A 17 2.04 3.37 47.72
N LEU A 18 3.36 3.21 47.92
CA LEU A 18 4.33 3.27 46.80
C LEU A 18 4.20 2.07 45.85
N GLY A 19 3.96 0.87 46.37
CA GLY A 19 3.87 -0.35 45.55
C GLY A 19 2.77 -0.32 44.49
N PRO A 20 1.50 -0.09 44.88
CA PRO A 20 0.38 0.02 43.92
C PRO A 20 0.58 1.17 42.92
N LEU A 21 1.11 2.31 43.36
CA LEU A 21 1.36 3.46 42.48
C LEU A 21 2.43 3.18 41.43
N ILE A 22 3.52 2.48 41.81
CA ILE A 22 4.54 2.01 40.86
C ILE A 22 3.92 1.04 39.85
N GLY A 23 3.08 0.10 40.30
CA GLY A 23 2.34 -0.81 39.42
C GLY A 23 1.49 -0.06 38.39
N VAL A 24 0.73 0.94 38.82
CA VAL A 24 -0.08 1.79 37.93
C VAL A 24 0.80 2.57 36.94
N ALA A 25 1.93 3.12 37.39
CA ALA A 25 2.85 3.84 36.52
C ALA A 25 3.45 2.93 35.44
N ILE A 26 3.86 1.71 35.81
CA ILE A 26 4.39 0.72 34.86
C ILE A 26 3.31 0.28 33.88
N LEU A 27 2.08 -0.01 34.34
CA LEU A 27 0.96 -0.37 33.46
C LEU A 27 0.64 0.76 32.46
N SER A 28 0.73 2.01 32.91
CA SER A 28 0.49 3.18 32.07
C SER A 28 1.60 3.38 31.03
N ALA A 29 2.86 3.21 31.40
CA ALA A 29 3.99 3.24 30.47
C ALA A 29 3.92 2.09 29.45
N ALA A 30 3.57 0.88 29.91
CA ALA A 30 3.35 -0.28 29.06
C ALA A 30 2.19 -0.04 28.07
N ALA A 31 1.10 0.62 28.49
CA ALA A 31 -0.02 0.94 27.61
C ALA A 31 0.38 1.82 26.41
N ILE A 32 1.41 2.64 26.57
CA ILE A 32 1.94 3.53 25.53
C ILE A 32 3.00 2.81 24.68
N ALA A 33 3.82 1.95 25.30
CA ALA A 33 4.92 1.27 24.63
C ALA A 33 4.46 0.04 23.82
N VAL A 34 3.57 -0.78 24.38
CA VAL A 34 3.14 -2.07 23.79
C VAL A 34 2.60 -1.90 22.35
N PRO A 35 1.72 -0.93 22.03
CA PRO A 35 1.23 -0.76 20.66
C PRO A 35 2.31 -0.49 19.61
N ARG A 36 3.49 0.01 20.03
CA ARG A 36 4.60 0.34 19.11
C ARG A 36 5.53 -0.83 18.84
N PHE A 37 5.62 -1.79 19.75
CA PHE A 37 6.61 -2.88 19.68
C PHE A 37 5.97 -4.27 19.55
N ALA A 38 4.69 -4.41 19.90
CA ALA A 38 4.00 -5.69 19.84
C ALA A 38 3.15 -5.79 18.55
N PRO A 39 2.96 -7.01 18.02
CA PRO A 39 2.01 -7.23 16.95
C PRO A 39 0.59 -6.84 17.37
N PRO A 40 -0.29 -6.49 16.42
CA PRO A 40 -1.67 -6.14 16.71
C PRO A 40 -2.41 -7.33 17.34
N LEU A 41 -2.95 -7.12 18.55
CA LEU A 41 -3.69 -8.11 19.31
C LEU A 41 -5.17 -7.70 19.43
N SER A 42 -6.06 -8.68 19.56
CA SER A 42 -7.48 -8.39 19.73
C SER A 42 -7.77 -7.62 21.01
N LEU A 43 -8.83 -6.81 21.01
CA LEU A 43 -9.23 -6.02 22.19
C LEU A 43 -9.38 -6.89 23.44
N GLY A 44 -10.04 -8.05 23.31
CA GLY A 44 -10.24 -8.98 24.42
C GLY A 44 -8.91 -9.51 24.98
N LEU A 45 -7.94 -9.78 24.11
CA LEU A 45 -6.64 -10.29 24.52
C LEU A 45 -5.77 -9.20 25.18
N LEU A 46 -5.82 -7.96 24.69
CA LEU A 46 -5.15 -6.82 25.33
C LEU A 46 -5.73 -6.46 26.69
N VAL A 47 -7.07 -6.47 26.80
CA VAL A 47 -7.76 -6.23 28.09
C VAL A 47 -7.45 -7.37 29.06
N GLY A 48 -7.54 -8.62 28.60
CA GLY A 48 -7.20 -9.79 29.41
C GLY A 48 -5.74 -9.78 29.89
N ALA A 49 -4.79 -9.46 29.00
CA ALA A 49 -3.38 -9.31 29.34
C ALA A 49 -3.14 -8.16 30.34
N GLY A 50 -3.83 -7.04 30.16
CA GLY A 50 -3.78 -5.92 31.09
C GLY A 50 -4.29 -6.28 32.49
N VAL A 51 -5.43 -6.97 32.58
CA VAL A 51 -5.98 -7.49 33.85
C VAL A 51 -5.01 -8.48 34.50
N ALA A 52 -4.45 -9.41 33.73
CA ALA A 52 -3.48 -10.38 34.23
C ALA A 52 -2.21 -9.68 34.77
N ALA A 53 -1.70 -8.67 34.07
CA ALA A 53 -0.58 -7.87 34.54
C ALA A 53 -0.91 -7.12 35.84
N GLY A 54 -2.11 -6.53 35.94
CA GLY A 54 -2.61 -5.93 37.17
C GLY A 54 -2.64 -6.90 38.35
N LEU A 55 -3.09 -8.14 38.11
CA LEU A 55 -3.08 -9.21 39.12
C LEU A 55 -1.66 -9.59 39.55
N VAL A 56 -0.72 -9.70 38.61
CA VAL A 56 0.69 -10.01 38.90
C VAL A 56 1.32 -8.91 39.76
N PHE A 57 1.14 -7.63 39.41
CA PHE A 57 1.62 -6.52 40.22
C PHE A 57 0.99 -6.52 41.61
N TRP A 58 -0.29 -6.87 41.72
CA TRP A 58 -0.94 -7.01 43.01
C TRP A 58 -0.34 -8.14 43.86
N LEU A 59 -0.06 -9.31 43.27
CA LEU A 59 0.60 -10.42 43.96
C LEU A 59 2.00 -10.04 44.48
N VAL A 60 2.76 -9.26 43.70
CA VAL A 60 4.07 -8.73 44.10
C VAL A 60 3.93 -7.73 45.25
N ALA A 61 2.97 -6.80 45.16
CA ALA A 61 2.69 -5.85 46.23
C ALA A 61 2.23 -6.57 47.53
N LEU A 62 1.40 -7.60 47.38
CA LEU A 62 0.97 -8.46 48.47
C LEU A 62 2.16 -9.17 49.13
N ALA A 63 3.09 -9.72 48.33
CA ALA A 63 4.29 -10.40 48.85
C ALA A 63 5.25 -9.46 49.59
N THR A 64 5.38 -8.20 49.15
CA THR A 64 6.40 -7.27 49.63
C THR A 64 5.96 -6.42 50.83
N GLY A 65 4.66 -6.28 51.10
CA GLY A 65 4.24 -5.52 52.29
C GLY A 65 2.74 -5.35 52.51
N LEU A 66 1.90 -5.55 51.49
CA LEU A 66 0.46 -5.29 51.61
C LEU A 66 -0.26 -6.20 52.62
N ARG A 67 0.29 -7.40 52.91
CA ARG A 67 -0.26 -8.37 53.89
C ARG A 67 -0.39 -7.82 55.31
N ARG A 68 0.37 -6.77 55.66
CA ARG A 68 0.35 -6.17 57.00
C ARG A 68 -0.73 -5.10 57.18
N GLY A 69 -1.44 -4.75 56.10
CA GLY A 69 -2.53 -3.78 56.11
C GLY A 69 -3.90 -4.41 56.43
N PRO A 70 -4.92 -3.59 56.74
CA PRO A 70 -6.27 -4.07 56.97
C PRO A 70 -6.87 -4.67 55.69
N ALA A 71 -7.73 -5.68 55.82
CA ALA A 71 -8.26 -6.46 54.69
C ALA A 71 -8.93 -5.61 53.58
N TRP A 72 -9.60 -4.51 53.96
CA TRP A 72 -10.22 -3.59 53.00
C TRP A 72 -9.20 -2.89 52.10
N TRP A 73 -7.97 -2.64 52.58
CA TRP A 73 -6.88 -2.05 51.79
C TRP A 73 -6.34 -3.02 50.74
N THR A 74 -6.19 -4.28 51.13
CA THR A 74 -5.78 -5.36 50.23
C THR A 74 -6.82 -5.58 49.11
N ALA A 75 -8.11 -5.50 49.43
CA ALA A 75 -9.18 -5.55 48.43
C ALA A 75 -9.22 -4.31 47.53
N ALA A 76 -9.09 -3.10 48.10
CA ALA A 76 -9.11 -1.85 47.34
C ALA A 76 -7.94 -1.74 46.33
N SER A 77 -6.74 -2.15 46.75
CA SER A 77 -5.56 -2.19 45.88
C SER A 77 -5.67 -3.23 44.76
N LEU A 78 -6.33 -4.37 45.00
CA LEU A 78 -6.61 -5.36 43.96
C LEU A 78 -7.54 -4.73 42.92
N ALA A 79 -8.67 -4.17 43.36
CA ALA A 79 -9.62 -3.51 42.48
C ALA A 79 -8.95 -2.40 41.66
N LEU A 80 -8.09 -1.59 42.28
CA LEU A 80 -7.33 -0.54 41.61
C LEU A 80 -6.40 -1.09 40.52
N LEU A 81 -5.60 -2.12 40.81
CA LEU A 81 -4.64 -2.66 39.84
C LEU A 81 -5.31 -3.44 38.71
N LEU A 82 -6.39 -4.17 38.99
CA LEU A 82 -7.17 -4.83 37.94
C LEU A 82 -7.86 -3.81 37.02
N THR A 83 -8.47 -2.76 37.57
CA THR A 83 -9.10 -1.69 36.78
C THR A 83 -8.06 -0.89 35.99
N ALA A 84 -6.93 -0.54 36.60
CA ALA A 84 -5.82 0.11 35.90
C ALA A 84 -5.26 -0.78 34.78
N GLY A 85 -5.11 -2.08 35.01
CA GLY A 85 -4.69 -3.05 34.00
C GLY A 85 -5.68 -3.17 32.83
N ALA A 86 -6.98 -3.26 33.13
CA ALA A 86 -8.02 -3.27 32.09
C ALA A 86 -8.03 -1.98 31.26
N LEU A 87 -7.93 -0.82 31.93
CA LEU A 87 -7.86 0.50 31.26
C LEU A 87 -6.59 0.64 30.42
N ALA A 88 -5.45 0.13 30.89
CA ALA A 88 -4.21 0.08 30.11
C ALA A 88 -4.40 -0.74 28.82
N GLY A 89 -5.00 -1.94 28.90
CA GLY A 89 -5.32 -2.76 27.73
C GLY A 89 -6.28 -2.08 26.75
N LEU A 90 -7.33 -1.42 27.27
CA LEU A 90 -8.26 -0.62 26.47
C LEU A 90 -7.56 0.56 25.78
N ASN A 91 -6.68 1.27 26.48
CA ASN A 91 -5.96 2.42 25.93
C ASN A 91 -4.99 2.00 24.83
N SER A 92 -4.22 0.91 25.04
CA SER A 92 -3.37 0.32 24.01
C SER A 92 -4.14 0.00 22.73
N ALA A 93 -5.34 -0.60 22.88
CA ALA A 93 -6.18 -0.93 21.75
C ALA A 93 -6.74 0.31 21.03
N ARG A 94 -7.03 1.40 21.76
CA ARG A 94 -7.46 2.69 21.18
C ARG A 94 -6.34 3.35 20.41
N ILE A 95 -5.12 3.39 20.97
CA ILE A 95 -3.93 3.95 20.31
C ILE A 95 -3.65 3.18 19.02
N ALA A 96 -3.63 1.84 19.07
CA ALA A 96 -3.40 1.02 17.89
C ALA A 96 -4.44 1.28 16.77
N ARG A 97 -5.71 1.50 17.13
CA ARG A 97 -6.77 1.87 16.16
C ARG A 97 -6.62 3.28 15.61
N ALA A 98 -6.15 4.22 16.42
CA ALA A 98 -5.89 5.59 15.97
C ALA A 98 -4.71 5.64 15.00
N ASP A 99 -3.64 4.89 15.29
CA ASP A 99 -2.48 4.82 14.39
C ASP A 99 -2.85 4.12 13.06
N THR A 100 -3.68 3.06 13.11
CA THR A 100 -4.13 2.39 11.87
C THR A 100 -5.14 3.23 11.07
N SER A 101 -5.96 4.05 11.72
CA SER A 101 -6.84 4.99 11.01
C SER A 101 -6.05 6.13 10.35
N VAL A 102 -4.98 6.61 11.00
CA VAL A 102 -4.04 7.58 10.42
C VAL A 102 -3.29 6.98 9.24
N ASP A 103 -2.86 5.72 9.31
CA ASP A 103 -2.27 5.00 8.17
C ASP A 103 -3.26 4.92 6.99
N ALA A 104 -4.48 4.44 7.27
CA ALA A 104 -5.55 4.30 6.29
C ALA A 104 -6.03 5.63 5.68
N SER A 105 -5.94 6.74 6.43
CA SER A 105 -6.33 8.08 5.95
C SER A 105 -5.56 8.52 4.70
N THR A 106 -4.33 8.00 4.52
CA THR A 106 -3.54 8.21 3.30
C THR A 106 -4.32 7.81 2.06
N PHE A 107 -5.03 6.68 2.11
CA PHE A 107 -5.79 6.14 0.99
C PHE A 107 -7.03 6.97 0.66
N ALA A 108 -7.63 7.64 1.65
CA ALA A 108 -8.74 8.58 1.44
C ALA A 108 -8.30 9.87 0.74
N GLU A 109 -7.02 10.22 0.81
CA GLU A 109 -6.46 11.45 0.23
C GLU A 109 -5.81 11.24 -1.14
N LEU A 110 -5.70 9.99 -1.59
CA LEU A 110 -5.10 9.69 -2.90
C LEU A 110 -5.89 10.34 -4.04
N LYS A 111 -5.15 10.80 -5.04
CA LYS A 111 -5.71 11.29 -6.30
C LYS A 111 -5.07 10.55 -7.46
N LEU A 112 -5.68 10.65 -8.63
CA LEU A 112 -5.11 10.16 -9.88
C LEU A 112 -4.80 11.34 -10.78
N ASN A 113 -3.69 11.25 -11.50
CA ASN A 113 -3.42 12.09 -12.66
C ASN A 113 -4.34 11.66 -13.84
N PRO A 114 -4.47 12.50 -14.88
CA PRO A 114 -5.24 12.14 -16.08
C PRO A 114 -4.75 10.87 -16.79
N ASP A 115 -3.48 10.49 -16.60
CA ASP A 115 -2.88 9.27 -17.14
C ASP A 115 -3.12 8.02 -16.26
N GLY A 116 -3.84 8.17 -15.14
CA GLY A 116 -4.14 7.11 -14.19
C GLY A 116 -3.03 6.84 -13.17
N THR A 117 -1.95 7.62 -13.14
CA THR A 117 -0.90 7.49 -12.11
C THR A 117 -1.34 8.07 -10.78
N ALA A 118 -0.93 7.44 -9.67
CA ALA A 118 -1.32 7.87 -8.34
C ALA A 118 -0.55 9.12 -7.90
N ILE A 119 -1.29 10.14 -7.47
CA ILE A 119 -0.76 11.33 -6.80
C ILE A 119 -0.79 11.08 -5.30
N LEU A 120 0.39 10.96 -4.72
CA LEU A 120 0.58 10.79 -3.28
C LEU A 120 0.29 12.11 -2.52
N PRO A 121 -0.31 12.05 -1.32
CA PRO A 121 -0.47 13.24 -0.48
C PRO A 121 0.88 13.75 0.03
N SER A 122 0.91 14.96 0.61
CA SER A 122 2.15 15.61 1.09
C SER A 122 2.90 14.81 2.15
N SER A 123 2.17 14.09 3.00
CA SER A 123 2.72 13.11 3.95
C SER A 123 2.15 11.72 3.65
N PRO A 124 2.76 10.95 2.72
CA PRO A 124 2.16 9.75 2.16
C PRO A 124 2.53 8.43 2.85
N ALA A 125 3.45 8.45 3.83
CA ALA A 125 3.86 7.28 4.59
C ALA A 125 3.54 7.50 6.07
N ARG A 126 2.27 7.37 6.43
CA ARG A 126 1.75 7.62 7.79
C ARG A 126 1.78 6.38 8.69
N GLY A 127 1.98 5.21 8.10
CA GLY A 127 2.13 3.93 8.78
C GLY A 127 2.63 2.83 7.83
N PRO A 128 2.69 1.57 8.28
CA PRO A 128 3.24 0.46 7.51
C PRO A 128 2.54 0.20 6.16
N ILE A 129 1.21 0.34 6.10
CA ILE A 129 0.43 0.06 4.88
C ILE A 129 0.69 1.15 3.85
N SER A 130 0.55 2.42 4.24
CA SER A 130 0.82 3.56 3.36
C SER A 130 2.28 3.63 2.94
N ALA A 131 3.24 3.25 3.81
CA ALA A 131 4.65 3.14 3.43
C ALA A 131 4.89 2.08 2.35
N ALA A 132 4.30 0.88 2.49
CA ALA A 132 4.38 -0.17 1.48
C ALA A 132 3.70 0.25 0.16
N TYR A 133 2.61 1.01 0.22
CA TYR A 133 1.97 1.57 -0.97
C TYR A 133 2.83 2.63 -1.65
N VAL A 134 3.51 3.51 -0.90
CA VAL A 134 4.47 4.48 -1.46
C VAL A 134 5.64 3.77 -2.14
N GLU A 135 6.16 2.68 -1.56
CA GLU A 135 7.17 1.83 -2.21
C GLU A 135 6.66 1.29 -3.55
N LEU A 136 5.42 0.77 -3.58
CA LEU A 136 4.78 0.29 -4.80
C LEU A 136 4.68 1.38 -5.87
N VAL A 137 4.16 2.56 -5.54
CA VAL A 137 3.99 3.67 -6.49
C VAL A 137 5.34 4.13 -7.05
N ARG A 138 6.35 4.32 -6.19
CA ARG A 138 7.70 4.72 -6.64
C ARG A 138 8.36 3.66 -7.52
N ALA A 139 8.17 2.38 -7.20
CA ALA A 139 8.69 1.29 -8.01
C ALA A 139 8.00 1.21 -9.37
N ASP A 140 6.70 1.48 -9.43
CA ASP A 140 5.94 1.51 -10.68
C ASP A 140 6.34 2.72 -11.55
N GLU A 141 6.59 3.90 -10.96
CA GLU A 141 7.16 5.06 -11.67
C GLU A 141 8.56 4.77 -12.24
N ALA A 142 9.43 4.15 -11.45
CA ALA A 142 10.77 3.77 -11.90
C ALA A 142 10.71 2.73 -13.03
N ALA A 143 9.81 1.75 -12.93
CA ALA A 143 9.57 0.76 -13.97
C ALA A 143 9.04 1.42 -15.25
N ALA A 144 8.10 2.37 -15.15
CA ALA A 144 7.58 3.11 -16.29
C ALA A 144 8.67 3.92 -17.01
N LYS A 145 9.56 4.59 -16.26
CA LYS A 145 10.71 5.31 -16.81
C LYS A 145 11.69 4.37 -17.51
N ALA A 146 12.04 3.25 -16.87
CA ALA A 146 12.93 2.24 -17.45
C ALA A 146 12.35 1.64 -18.74
N TRP A 147 11.04 1.37 -18.73
CA TRP A 147 10.30 0.88 -19.88
C TRP A 147 10.29 1.88 -21.03
N SER A 148 9.95 3.15 -20.75
CA SER A 148 9.97 4.22 -21.75
C SER A 148 11.35 4.35 -22.41
N ALA A 149 12.43 4.26 -21.62
CA ALA A 149 13.79 4.27 -22.15
C ALA A 149 14.11 3.05 -23.03
N GLN A 150 13.58 1.87 -22.73
CA GLN A 150 13.75 0.68 -23.57
C GLN A 150 12.99 0.82 -24.90
N VAL A 151 11.74 1.25 -24.87
CA VAL A 151 10.92 1.46 -26.08
C VAL A 151 11.52 2.56 -26.95
N ALA A 152 12.03 3.65 -26.36
CA ALA A 152 12.66 4.74 -27.09
C ALA A 152 13.88 4.29 -27.91
N LYS A 153 14.68 3.32 -27.41
CA LYS A 153 15.84 2.78 -28.14
C LYS A 153 15.45 2.07 -29.44
N LEU A 154 14.26 1.47 -29.48
CA LEU A 154 13.76 0.78 -30.67
C LEU A 154 13.16 1.75 -31.68
N ASN A 155 12.85 2.98 -31.28
CA ASN A 155 12.30 4.03 -32.14
C ASN A 155 11.09 3.58 -32.99
N THR A 156 10.23 2.72 -32.44
CA THR A 156 9.08 2.11 -33.16
C THR A 156 8.07 3.13 -33.71
N GLY A 157 8.14 4.37 -33.24
CA GLY A 157 7.37 5.50 -33.75
C GLY A 157 7.56 5.73 -35.25
N VAL A 158 8.76 5.47 -35.80
CA VAL A 158 9.06 5.70 -37.22
C VAL A 158 8.27 4.78 -38.15
N LEU A 159 7.81 3.62 -37.67
CA LEU A 159 7.00 2.67 -38.44
C LEU A 159 5.60 3.23 -38.79
N ASN A 160 5.18 4.32 -38.15
CA ASN A 160 3.88 4.95 -38.41
C ASN A 160 3.92 6.04 -39.48
N SER A 161 5.11 6.39 -40.00
CA SER A 161 5.25 7.44 -41.01
C SER A 161 6.29 7.05 -42.06
N PRO A 162 5.93 7.02 -43.36
CA PRO A 162 6.90 6.73 -44.42
C PRO A 162 8.00 7.78 -44.49
N TYR A 163 7.72 9.03 -44.09
CA TYR A 163 8.71 10.09 -44.02
C TYR A 163 9.74 9.84 -42.92
N MET A 164 9.29 9.54 -41.69
CA MET A 164 10.19 9.24 -40.57
C MET A 164 11.00 7.97 -40.84
N LEU A 165 10.38 6.97 -41.46
CA LEU A 165 11.05 5.72 -41.81
C LEU A 165 12.13 5.90 -42.88
N ASN A 166 11.94 6.82 -43.83
CA ASN A 166 12.99 7.17 -44.79
C ASN A 166 14.20 7.84 -44.12
N GLN A 167 13.98 8.60 -43.04
CA GLN A 167 15.04 9.26 -42.28
C GLN A 167 15.78 8.31 -41.33
N ALA A 168 15.06 7.32 -40.80
CA ALA A 168 15.53 6.38 -39.80
C ALA A 168 15.19 4.93 -40.21
N PRO A 169 15.78 4.39 -41.30
CA PRO A 169 15.44 3.07 -41.83
C PRO A 169 16.06 1.91 -41.05
N GLU A 170 16.97 2.18 -40.11
CA GLU A 170 17.74 1.19 -39.37
C GLU A 170 16.88 0.20 -38.59
N ILE A 171 15.69 0.61 -38.13
CA ILE A 171 14.75 -0.27 -37.43
C ILE A 171 14.33 -1.48 -38.29
N LEU A 172 14.29 -1.34 -39.62
CA LEU A 172 13.90 -2.42 -40.53
C LEU A 172 14.95 -3.53 -40.63
N ARG A 173 16.17 -3.33 -40.08
CA ARG A 173 17.24 -4.32 -40.12
C ARG A 173 17.10 -5.40 -39.04
N ASP A 174 16.42 -5.08 -37.94
CA ASP A 174 16.27 -5.99 -36.79
C ASP A 174 14.86 -5.87 -36.17
N CYS A 175 13.86 -6.37 -36.89
CA CYS A 175 12.50 -6.40 -36.39
C CYS A 175 12.32 -7.35 -35.20
N ALA A 176 13.20 -8.36 -35.05
CA ALA A 176 13.13 -9.33 -33.95
C ALA A 176 13.43 -8.69 -32.58
N ALA A 177 14.21 -7.61 -32.54
CA ALA A 177 14.45 -6.84 -31.32
C ALA A 177 13.15 -6.33 -30.66
N ILE A 178 12.09 -6.07 -31.44
CA ILE A 178 10.78 -5.64 -30.92
C ILE A 178 10.13 -6.73 -30.07
N GLY A 179 10.30 -8.01 -30.45
CA GLY A 179 9.77 -9.15 -29.71
C GLY A 179 10.39 -9.33 -28.31
N THR A 180 11.57 -8.76 -28.06
CA THR A 180 12.25 -8.86 -26.74
C THR A 180 11.54 -8.06 -25.64
N LEU A 181 10.73 -7.06 -26.02
CA LEU A 181 9.97 -6.23 -25.09
C LEU A 181 8.97 -7.03 -24.24
N GLU A 182 8.41 -8.11 -24.77
CA GLU A 182 7.43 -8.93 -24.06
C GLU A 182 8.02 -9.54 -22.76
N SER A 183 9.28 -9.96 -22.81
CA SER A 183 9.97 -10.55 -21.66
C SER A 183 10.17 -9.54 -20.52
N ALA A 184 10.52 -8.30 -20.87
CA ALA A 184 10.70 -7.21 -19.92
C ALA A 184 9.36 -6.76 -19.30
N ALA A 185 8.28 -6.70 -20.08
CA ALA A 185 6.94 -6.43 -19.55
C ALA A 185 6.48 -7.49 -18.54
N ARG A 186 6.71 -8.78 -18.85
CA ARG A 186 6.40 -9.90 -17.94
C ARG A 186 7.20 -9.80 -16.63
N GLN A 187 8.50 -9.48 -16.72
CA GLN A 187 9.34 -9.32 -15.53
C GLN A 187 8.85 -8.17 -14.64
N ALA A 188 8.50 -7.02 -15.24
CA ALA A 188 7.98 -5.87 -14.51
C ALA A 188 6.64 -6.20 -13.81
N SER A 189 5.74 -6.92 -14.49
CA SER A 189 4.46 -7.34 -13.92
C SER A 189 4.65 -8.31 -12.74
N ASN A 190 5.54 -9.30 -12.85
CA ASN A 190 5.85 -10.21 -11.75
C ASN A 190 6.43 -9.48 -10.53
N ALA A 191 7.34 -8.52 -10.76
CA ALA A 191 7.89 -7.70 -9.69
C ALA A 191 6.82 -6.85 -9.00
N ARG A 192 5.85 -6.34 -9.77
CA ARG A 192 4.69 -5.61 -9.24
C ARG A 192 3.78 -6.52 -8.41
N ALA A 193 3.47 -7.73 -8.89
CA ALA A 193 2.66 -8.70 -8.16
C ALA A 193 3.27 -9.04 -6.78
N ALA A 194 4.60 -9.22 -6.72
CA ALA A 194 5.30 -9.45 -5.45
C ALA A 194 5.18 -8.26 -4.47
N ARG A 195 5.16 -7.02 -4.97
CA ARG A 195 4.93 -5.82 -4.14
C ARG A 195 3.49 -5.74 -3.63
N VAL A 196 2.51 -6.04 -4.49
CA VAL A 196 1.10 -6.09 -4.09
C VAL A 196 0.88 -7.17 -3.01
N ALA A 197 1.47 -8.36 -3.15
CA ALA A 197 1.39 -9.41 -2.14
C ALA A 197 1.97 -8.98 -0.78
N ARG A 198 3.08 -8.23 -0.75
CA ARG A 198 3.63 -7.65 0.49
C ARG A 198 2.67 -6.66 1.14
N LEU A 199 2.01 -5.83 0.33
CA LEU A 199 1.00 -4.88 0.81
C LEU A 199 -0.24 -5.58 1.37
N GLU A 200 -0.71 -6.63 0.69
CA GLU A 200 -1.83 -7.47 1.17
C GLU A 200 -1.50 -8.15 2.51
N GLN A 201 -0.26 -8.63 2.69
CA GLN A 201 0.21 -9.17 3.98
C GLN A 201 0.20 -8.11 5.09
N ALA A 202 0.65 -6.88 4.81
CA ALA A 202 0.61 -5.77 5.77
C ALA A 202 -0.84 -5.42 6.15
N MET A 203 -1.76 -5.41 5.19
CA MET A 203 -3.19 -5.18 5.43
C MET A 203 -3.84 -6.30 6.23
N ALA A 204 -3.46 -7.55 5.98
CA ALA A 204 -3.98 -8.71 6.69
C ALA A 204 -3.58 -8.67 8.18
N ALA A 205 -2.34 -8.28 8.46
CA ALA A 205 -1.84 -8.10 9.82
C ALA A 205 -2.51 -6.91 10.54
N ALA A 206 -2.94 -5.88 9.82
CA ALA A 206 -3.50 -4.67 10.42
C ALA A 206 -4.92 -4.88 11.01
N THR A 207 -5.15 -4.25 12.16
CA THR A 207 -6.50 -4.14 12.76
C THR A 207 -7.24 -2.95 12.13
N LEU A 208 -7.77 -3.17 10.93
CA LEU A 208 -8.60 -2.23 10.19
C LEU A 208 -10.05 -2.71 10.09
N PRO A 209 -11.04 -1.81 10.06
CA PRO A 209 -12.42 -2.17 9.73
C PRO A 209 -12.51 -2.80 8.33
N ASP A 210 -13.40 -3.78 8.16
CA ASP A 210 -13.58 -4.49 6.88
C ASP A 210 -13.86 -3.55 5.69
N PRO A 211 -14.68 -2.49 5.82
CA PRO A 211 -14.89 -1.54 4.72
C PRO A 211 -13.60 -0.83 4.28
N VAL A 212 -12.71 -0.51 5.23
CA VAL A 212 -11.41 0.09 4.94
C VAL A 212 -10.50 -0.91 4.23
N LYS A 213 -10.42 -2.15 4.72
CA LYS A 213 -9.65 -3.21 4.05
C LYS A 213 -10.11 -3.41 2.62
N GLN A 214 -11.42 -3.51 2.40
CA GLN A 214 -12.00 -3.65 1.06
C GLN A 214 -11.67 -2.46 0.17
N GLY A 215 -11.79 -1.22 0.67
CA GLY A 215 -11.47 -0.01 -0.09
C GLY A 215 -10.01 0.07 -0.49
N ILE A 216 -9.08 -0.24 0.43
CA ILE A 216 -7.65 -0.31 0.12
C ILE A 216 -7.37 -1.43 -0.90
N THR A 217 -7.98 -2.62 -0.76
CA THR A 217 -7.82 -3.70 -1.74
C THR A 217 -8.30 -3.29 -3.13
N MET A 218 -9.38 -2.50 -3.24
CA MET A 218 -9.84 -1.97 -4.52
C MET A 218 -8.84 -1.01 -5.16
N ILE A 219 -8.13 -0.21 -4.36
CA ILE A 219 -7.08 0.73 -4.80
C ILE A 219 -5.83 -0.01 -5.30
N VAL A 220 -5.39 -1.04 -4.57
CA VAL A 220 -4.03 -1.60 -4.73
C VAL A 220 -4.02 -2.87 -5.58
N THR A 221 -5.09 -3.65 -5.53
CA THR A 221 -5.21 -4.93 -6.23
C THR A 221 -6.12 -4.75 -7.45
N PRO A 222 -5.57 -4.90 -8.68
CA PRO A 222 -6.36 -4.86 -9.90
C PRO A 222 -7.50 -5.88 -9.86
N PRO A 223 -8.58 -5.69 -10.65
CA PRO A 223 -9.60 -6.71 -10.83
C PRO A 223 -8.98 -8.05 -11.23
N ALA A 224 -9.61 -9.17 -10.83
CA ALA A 224 -9.16 -10.50 -11.19
C ALA A 224 -8.99 -10.62 -12.72
N GLY A 225 -7.82 -11.11 -13.14
CA GLY A 225 -7.47 -11.25 -14.56
C GLY A 225 -7.11 -9.96 -15.30
N ALA A 226 -7.26 -8.77 -14.70
CA ALA A 226 -6.94 -7.50 -15.37
C ALA A 226 -5.44 -7.37 -15.70
N THR A 227 -4.56 -7.80 -14.78
CA THR A 227 -3.11 -7.79 -14.99
C THR A 227 -2.72 -8.69 -16.17
N ASP A 228 -3.26 -9.92 -16.21
CA ASP A 228 -2.97 -10.87 -17.29
C ASP A 228 -3.55 -10.39 -18.63
N ALA A 229 -4.75 -9.78 -18.59
CA ALA A 229 -5.36 -9.18 -19.77
C ALA A 229 -4.51 -8.03 -20.31
N LEU A 230 -4.01 -7.13 -19.46
CA LEU A 230 -3.11 -6.03 -19.86
C LEU A 230 -1.81 -6.55 -20.45
N LEU A 231 -1.17 -7.54 -19.80
CA LEU A 231 0.03 -8.19 -20.33
C LEU A 231 -0.19 -8.84 -21.69
N ARG A 232 -1.30 -9.56 -21.86
CA ARG A 232 -1.68 -10.17 -23.14
C ARG A 232 -1.86 -9.12 -24.23
N GLN A 233 -2.58 -8.04 -23.93
CA GLN A 233 -2.77 -6.93 -24.86
C GLN A 233 -1.46 -6.24 -25.22
N GLU A 234 -0.56 -6.06 -24.26
CA GLU A 234 0.77 -5.54 -24.52
C GLU A 234 1.59 -6.45 -25.44
N GLY A 235 1.57 -7.77 -25.22
CA GLY A 235 2.18 -8.75 -26.13
C GLY A 235 1.59 -8.69 -27.54
N GLU A 236 0.26 -8.59 -27.67
CA GLU A 236 -0.41 -8.45 -28.96
C GLU A 236 -0.01 -7.16 -29.71
N MET A 237 0.16 -6.05 -29.00
CA MET A 237 0.66 -4.79 -29.59
C MET A 237 2.08 -4.96 -30.16
N TRP A 238 2.98 -5.60 -29.41
CA TRP A 238 4.37 -5.78 -29.83
C TRP A 238 4.50 -6.77 -30.97
N GLN A 239 3.75 -7.87 -30.96
CA GLN A 239 3.69 -8.81 -32.07
C GLN A 239 3.15 -8.14 -33.35
N ALA A 240 2.11 -7.32 -33.25
CA ALA A 240 1.60 -6.57 -34.40
C ALA A 240 2.61 -5.51 -34.90
N THR A 241 3.36 -4.89 -33.99
CA THR A 241 4.41 -3.91 -34.34
C THR A 241 5.61 -4.58 -34.99
N GLN A 242 6.01 -5.76 -34.54
CA GLN A 242 7.04 -6.58 -35.19
C GLN A 242 6.60 -6.99 -36.60
N ALA A 243 5.39 -7.53 -36.76
CA ALA A 243 4.87 -7.90 -38.07
C ALA A 243 4.78 -6.70 -39.04
N LEU A 244 4.48 -5.51 -38.51
CA LEU A 244 4.51 -4.26 -39.28
C LEU A 244 5.94 -3.92 -39.74
N CYS A 245 6.92 -4.02 -38.84
CA CYS A 245 8.34 -3.84 -39.20
C CYS A 245 8.75 -4.82 -40.32
N GLU A 246 8.41 -6.11 -40.20
CA GLU A 246 8.74 -7.14 -41.19
C GLU A 246 8.07 -6.89 -42.53
N LEU A 247 6.81 -6.43 -42.54
CA LEU A 247 6.11 -6.03 -43.76
C LEU A 247 6.82 -4.85 -44.44
N LEU A 248 7.17 -3.82 -43.68
CA LEU A 248 7.85 -2.63 -44.21
C LEU A 248 9.30 -2.92 -44.63
N ALA A 249 9.96 -3.90 -44.02
CA ALA A 249 11.30 -4.35 -44.41
C ALA A 249 11.35 -4.96 -45.82
N LYS A 250 10.21 -5.44 -46.36
CA LYS A 250 10.12 -5.90 -47.76
C LYS A 250 10.32 -4.78 -48.79
N ARG A 251 10.24 -3.51 -48.36
CA ARG A 251 10.39 -2.32 -49.22
C ARG A 251 9.45 -2.27 -50.43
N SER A 252 8.29 -2.93 -50.35
CA SER A 252 7.22 -2.83 -51.35
C SER A 252 6.33 -1.59 -51.15
N TRP A 253 6.80 -0.60 -50.38
CA TRP A 253 6.07 0.61 -50.06
C TRP A 253 6.80 1.86 -50.57
N SER A 254 6.07 2.95 -50.70
CA SER A 254 6.57 4.28 -51.06
C SER A 254 5.87 5.36 -50.24
N ASN A 255 6.47 6.54 -50.18
CA ASN A 255 5.82 7.71 -49.58
C ASN A 255 4.85 8.33 -50.59
N ALA A 256 3.55 8.10 -50.39
CA ALA A 256 2.47 8.68 -51.17
C ALA A 256 1.83 9.83 -50.37
N ASN A 257 2.38 11.04 -50.50
CA ASN A 257 1.88 12.25 -49.83
C ASN A 257 1.78 12.13 -48.30
N GLY A 258 2.79 11.53 -47.65
CA GLY A 258 2.83 11.33 -46.21
C GLY A 258 2.19 10.03 -45.73
N PHE A 259 1.61 9.23 -46.63
CA PHE A 259 1.03 7.91 -46.34
C PHE A 259 1.84 6.78 -46.97
N PHE A 260 1.76 5.59 -46.39
CA PHE A 260 2.32 4.40 -47.01
C PHE A 260 1.50 4.01 -48.24
N GLY A 261 2.05 4.24 -49.43
CA GLY A 261 1.60 3.61 -50.67
C GLY A 261 2.25 2.23 -50.81
N PHE A 262 1.55 1.23 -51.34
CA PHE A 262 2.07 -0.12 -51.52
C PHE A 262 2.03 -0.53 -53.00
N ALA A 263 3.06 -1.26 -53.44
CA ALA A 263 3.17 -1.77 -54.80
C ALA A 263 2.14 -2.88 -55.10
N THR A 264 1.65 -3.58 -54.08
CA THR A 264 0.65 -4.65 -54.22
C THR A 264 -0.54 -4.42 -53.30
N GLY A 265 -1.72 -4.86 -53.75
CA GLY A 265 -2.94 -4.85 -52.92
C GLY A 265 -2.83 -5.75 -51.68
N ALA A 266 -2.06 -6.84 -51.78
CA ALA A 266 -1.83 -7.77 -50.67
C ALA A 266 -1.06 -7.11 -49.51
N ASP A 267 0.03 -6.38 -49.82
CA ASP A 267 0.79 -5.68 -48.79
C ASP A 267 -0.01 -4.54 -48.16
N LYS A 268 -0.82 -3.83 -48.98
CA LYS A 268 -1.75 -2.83 -48.45
C LYS A 268 -2.75 -3.45 -47.47
N ALA A 269 -3.38 -4.57 -47.84
CA ALA A 269 -4.34 -5.25 -46.98
C ALA A 269 -3.69 -5.75 -45.68
N ALA A 270 -2.46 -6.26 -45.75
CA ALA A 270 -1.70 -6.67 -44.56
C ALA A 270 -1.39 -5.48 -43.64
N PHE A 271 -0.98 -4.34 -44.21
CA PHE A 271 -0.73 -3.10 -43.45
C PHE A 271 -1.99 -2.59 -42.75
N ASP A 272 -3.11 -2.52 -43.47
CA ASP A 272 -4.40 -2.08 -42.92
C ASP A 272 -4.86 -3.00 -41.77
N ALA A 273 -4.75 -4.32 -41.95
CA ALA A 273 -5.10 -5.31 -40.92
C ALA A 273 -4.23 -5.17 -39.65
N LEU A 274 -2.91 -4.95 -39.81
CA LEU A 274 -2.00 -4.73 -38.68
C LEU A 274 -2.33 -3.46 -37.91
N ASN A 275 -2.65 -2.35 -38.61
CA ASN A 275 -3.05 -1.11 -37.95
C ASN A 275 -4.39 -1.25 -37.23
N GLN A 276 -5.39 -1.90 -37.85
CA GLN A 276 -6.66 -2.20 -37.19
C GLN A 276 -6.45 -3.02 -35.92
N ARG A 277 -5.58 -4.04 -35.97
CA ARG A 277 -5.23 -4.85 -34.79
C ARG A 277 -4.62 -3.99 -33.68
N ARG A 278 -3.66 -3.12 -34.00
CA ARG A 278 -3.02 -2.22 -33.02
C ARG A 278 -4.02 -1.25 -32.39
N VAL A 279 -4.95 -0.69 -33.17
CA VAL A 279 -6.03 0.18 -32.69
C VAL A 279 -6.97 -0.58 -31.74
N ALA A 280 -7.37 -1.80 -32.12
CA ALA A 280 -8.23 -2.63 -31.27
C ALA A 280 -7.57 -2.97 -29.93
N VAL A 281 -6.27 -3.29 -29.96
CA VAL A 281 -5.48 -3.55 -28.75
C VAL A 281 -5.42 -2.32 -27.84
N GLU A 282 -5.16 -1.13 -28.37
CA GLU A 282 -5.12 0.08 -27.53
C GLU A 282 -6.50 0.42 -26.95
N ALA A 283 -7.59 0.20 -27.70
CA ALA A 283 -8.95 0.39 -27.22
C ALA A 283 -9.29 -0.58 -26.05
N GLU A 284 -8.87 -1.84 -26.15
CA GLU A 284 -9.01 -2.82 -25.06
C GLU A 284 -8.20 -2.41 -23.83
N ARG A 285 -6.93 -2.04 -24.01
CA ARG A 285 -6.07 -1.57 -22.92
C ARG A 285 -6.66 -0.36 -22.22
N LYS A 286 -7.21 0.58 -22.99
CA LYS A 286 -7.91 1.75 -22.44
C LYS A 286 -9.10 1.32 -21.59
N ARG A 287 -9.96 0.43 -22.11
CA ARG A 287 -11.13 -0.07 -21.37
C ARG A 287 -10.74 -0.70 -20.04
N ILE A 288 -9.69 -1.53 -20.02
CA ILE A 288 -9.20 -2.16 -18.79
C ILE A 288 -8.66 -1.10 -17.82
N ARG A 289 -7.88 -0.12 -18.30
CA ARG A 289 -7.36 0.98 -17.47
C ARG A 289 -8.48 1.85 -16.90
N ASP A 290 -9.47 2.21 -17.69
CA ASP A 290 -10.65 2.97 -17.24
C ASP A 290 -11.37 2.21 -16.10
N GLY A 291 -11.53 0.88 -16.23
CA GLY A 291 -12.11 0.04 -15.18
C GLY A 291 -11.28 0.01 -13.88
N ILE A 292 -9.95 0.03 -13.99
CA ILE A 292 -9.06 0.15 -12.82
C ILE A 292 -9.22 1.52 -12.16
N THR A 293 -9.30 2.60 -12.94
CA THR A 293 -9.51 3.97 -12.44
C THR A 293 -10.83 4.09 -11.68
N VAL A 294 -11.94 3.59 -12.23
CA VAL A 294 -13.24 3.61 -11.54
C VAL A 294 -13.16 2.85 -10.21
N ARG A 295 -12.58 1.64 -10.22
CA ARG A 295 -12.41 0.83 -9.02
C ARG A 295 -11.54 1.51 -7.97
N PHE A 296 -10.49 2.22 -8.39
CA PHE A 296 -9.64 3.01 -7.50
C PHE A 296 -10.45 4.11 -6.82
N GLU A 297 -11.26 4.86 -7.56
CA GLU A 297 -12.10 5.92 -7.02
C GLU A 297 -13.14 5.39 -6.05
N GLU A 298 -13.84 4.31 -6.42
CA GLU A 298 -14.77 3.61 -5.53
C GLU A 298 -14.08 3.14 -4.23
N GLY A 299 -12.87 2.57 -4.37
CA GLY A 299 -12.06 2.15 -3.23
C GLY A 299 -11.71 3.31 -2.30
N ARG A 300 -11.29 4.44 -2.87
CA ARG A 300 -10.99 5.67 -2.11
C ARG A 300 -12.22 6.18 -1.37
N GLU A 301 -13.36 6.31 -2.05
CA GLU A 301 -14.58 6.81 -1.42
C GLU A 301 -15.06 5.86 -0.31
N LYS A 302 -14.88 4.55 -0.48
CA LYS A 302 -15.16 3.56 0.56
C LYS A 302 -14.29 3.74 1.80
N VAL A 303 -12.99 4.00 1.63
CA VAL A 303 -12.09 4.32 2.75
C VAL A 303 -12.53 5.63 3.41
N ARG A 304 -12.81 6.67 2.62
CA ARG A 304 -13.23 7.98 3.14
C ARG A 304 -14.50 7.88 3.98
N ALA A 305 -15.54 7.21 3.48
CA ALA A 305 -16.81 7.03 4.19
C ALA A 305 -16.68 6.16 5.45
N ALA A 306 -15.71 5.23 5.50
CA ALA A 306 -15.48 4.40 6.67
C ALA A 306 -14.64 5.09 7.77
N LEU A 307 -13.97 6.20 7.44
CA LEU A 307 -13.14 6.98 8.36
C LEU A 307 -13.82 8.29 8.84
N SER A 308 -14.91 8.71 8.19
CA SER A 308 -15.75 9.87 8.59
C SER A 308 -16.72 9.52 9.70
#